data_AF-A0A976Q6E9-F1
#
_entry.id   AF-A0A976Q6E9-F1
#
_cell.length_a   1.000
_cell.length_b   1.000
_cell.length_c   1.000
_cell.angle_alpha   90.00
_cell.angle_beta   90.00
_cell.angle_gamma   90.00
#
_symmetry.space_group_name_H-M   'P 1'
#
loop_
_entity.id
_entity.type
_entity.pdbx_description
1 polymer ?
#
loop_
_entity_poly.entity_id
_entity_poly.type
_entity_poly.pdbx_seq_one_letter_code
_entity_poly.pdbx_strand_id
1 'polypeptide(L)'
;MIEWLVNKKVFKNVNHAIWFLSSVGFLLITISWYLFPGQRLILLIIPAVANLPPLITSIFVVYVKKENNEIYSSDCVWFNAFIIILYLLAYFFLD
;
A
#
# COMPACT_ATOMS: atom_id res chain seq x y z
N MET A 1 8.37 -10.95 -6.09
CA MET A 1 9.11 -9.78 -6.65
C MET A 1 9.98 -9.10 -5.59
N ILE A 2 9.45 -8.79 -4.40
CA ILE A 2 10.24 -8.17 -3.32
C ILE A 2 11.32 -9.12 -2.78
N GLU A 3 11.02 -10.41 -2.66
CA GLU A 3 12.03 -11.44 -2.30
C GLU A 3 13.22 -11.48 -3.27
N TRP A 4 13.00 -11.23 -4.57
CA TRP A 4 14.09 -11.16 -5.55
C TRP A 4 15.01 -9.95 -5.31
N LEU A 5 14.46 -8.80 -4.92
CA LEU A 5 15.23 -7.60 -4.60
C LEU A 5 16.02 -7.74 -3.29
N VAL A 6 15.46 -8.44 -2.31
CA VAL A 6 16.15 -8.81 -1.07
C VAL A 6 17.28 -9.79 -1.36
N ASN A 7 17.04 -10.80 -2.20
CA ASN A 7 18.07 -11.76 -2.62
C ASN A 7 19.24 -11.12 -3.37
N LYS A 8 18.99 -10.02 -4.11
CA LYS A 8 20.05 -9.21 -4.75
C LYS A 8 20.76 -8.23 -3.79
N LYS A 9 20.49 -8.28 -2.48
CA LYS A 9 21.03 -7.37 -1.46
C LYS A 9 20.75 -5.88 -1.71
N VAL A 10 19.75 -5.57 -2.54
CA VAL A 10 19.33 -4.17 -2.76
C VAL A 10 18.62 -3.64 -1.50
N PHE A 11 17.90 -4.51 -0.80
CA PHE A 11 17.25 -4.18 0.47
C PHE A 11 17.64 -5.17 1.56
N LYS A 12 17.80 -4.67 2.79
CA LYS A 12 18.21 -5.44 3.97
C LYS A 12 17.21 -6.55 4.36
N ASN A 13 15.92 -6.30 4.16
CA ASN A 13 14.84 -7.28 4.34
C ASN A 13 13.59 -6.83 3.55
N VAL A 14 12.56 -7.68 3.53
CA VAL A 14 11.32 -7.45 2.80
C VAL A 14 10.59 -6.20 3.30
N ASN A 15 10.54 -5.99 4.62
CA ASN A 15 9.91 -4.81 5.21
C ASN A 15 10.59 -3.51 4.74
N HIS A 16 11.92 -3.48 4.69
CA HIS A 16 12.67 -2.31 4.23
C HIS A 16 12.35 -1.99 2.75
N ALA A 17 12.21 -3.00 1.91
CA ALA A 17 11.82 -2.83 0.52
C ALA A 17 10.38 -2.29 0.37
N ILE A 18 9.43 -2.82 1.16
CA ILE A 18 8.04 -2.37 1.16
C ILE A 18 7.95 -0.90 1.59
N TRP A 19 8.54 -0.55 2.73
CA TRP A 19 8.52 0.82 3.25
C TRP A 19 9.15 1.80 2.27
N PHE A 20 10.29 1.45 1.66
CA PHE A 20 10.92 2.29 0.64
C PHE A 20 10.01 2.51 -0.59
N LEU A 21 9.42 1.43 -1.12
CA LEU A 21 8.50 1.51 -2.26
C LEU A 21 7.25 2.34 -1.92
N SER A 22 6.71 2.19 -0.71
CA SER A 22 5.59 3.02 -0.23
C SER A 22 5.98 4.50 -0.16
N SER A 23 7.16 4.84 0.37
CA SER A 23 7.64 6.23 0.40
C SER A 23 7.80 6.82 -1.00
N VAL A 24 8.37 6.07 -1.94
CA VAL A 24 8.47 6.49 -3.35
C VAL A 24 7.08 6.67 -3.97
N GLY A 25 6.15 5.76 -3.70
CA GLY A 25 4.76 5.87 -4.16
C GLY A 25 4.07 7.14 -3.65
N PHE A 26 4.18 7.45 -2.36
CA PHE A 26 3.64 8.68 -1.78
C PHE A 26 4.24 9.92 -2.43
N LEU A 27 5.57 9.95 -2.64
CA LEU A 27 6.23 11.06 -3.32
C LEU A 27 5.67 11.28 -4.73
N LEU A 28 5.49 10.21 -5.51
CA LEU A 28 4.94 10.29 -6.86
C LEU A 28 3.49 10.77 -6.88
N ILE A 29 2.66 10.32 -5.94
CA ILE A 29 1.27 10.80 -5.79
C ILE A 29 1.27 12.29 -5.45
N THR A 30 2.10 12.73 -4.51
CA THR A 30 2.22 14.15 -4.13
C THR A 30 2.66 15.00 -5.31
N ILE A 31 3.70 14.60 -6.06
CA ILE A 31 4.14 15.35 -7.25
C ILE A 31 3.01 15.42 -8.28
N SER A 32 2.34 14.30 -8.55
CA SER A 32 1.25 14.24 -9.52
C SER A 32 0.06 15.12 -9.12
N TRP A 33 -0.22 15.24 -7.81
CA TRP A 33 -1.29 16.09 -7.27
C TRP A 33 -1.11 17.57 -7.61
N TYR A 34 0.15 18.04 -7.60
CA TYR A 34 0.48 19.42 -7.95
C TYR A 34 0.54 19.64 -9.45
N LEU A 35 1.03 18.65 -10.23
CA LEU A 35 1.17 18.77 -11.67
C LEU A 35 -0.15 18.63 -12.44
N PHE A 36 -1.09 17.83 -11.92
CA PHE A 36 -2.34 17.49 -12.62
C PHE A 36 -3.58 17.78 -11.77
N PRO A 37 -3.91 19.07 -11.53
CA PRO A 37 -5.03 19.44 -10.66
C PRO A 37 -6.39 18.92 -11.15
N GLY A 38 -6.57 18.74 -12.46
CA GLY A 38 -7.80 18.17 -13.04
C GLY A 38 -7.95 16.65 -12.89
N GLN A 39 -6.93 15.94 -12.42
CA GLN A 39 -6.93 14.47 -12.25
C GLN A 39 -6.86 14.04 -10.78
N ARG A 40 -7.08 14.97 -9.84
CA ARG A 40 -6.96 14.72 -8.39
C ARG A 40 -7.80 13.54 -7.90
N LEU A 41 -9.01 13.36 -8.43
CA LEU A 41 -9.88 12.23 -8.09
C LEU A 41 -9.25 10.88 -8.46
N ILE A 42 -8.66 10.78 -9.65
CA ILE A 42 -7.96 9.56 -10.09
C ILE A 42 -6.77 9.27 -9.17
N LEU A 43 -6.04 10.31 -8.76
CA LEU A 43 -4.90 10.19 -7.86
C LEU A 43 -5.28 9.71 -6.45
N LEU A 44 -6.51 9.95 -5.98
CA LEU A 44 -7.03 9.42 -4.71
C LEU A 44 -7.42 7.95 -4.80
N ILE A 45 -7.87 7.50 -5.98
CA ILE A 45 -8.28 6.10 -6.21
C ILE A 45 -7.06 5.18 -6.27
N ILE A 46 -5.95 5.63 -6.87
CA ILE A 46 -4.72 4.84 -7.03
C ILE A 46 -4.26 4.18 -5.72
N PRO A 47 -4.04 4.92 -4.62
CA PRO A 47 -3.61 4.32 -3.36
C PRO A 47 -4.66 3.38 -2.77
N ALA A 48 -5.97 3.66 -2.89
CA ALA A 48 -7.00 2.71 -2.46
C ALA A 48 -6.90 1.37 -3.23
N VAL A 49 -6.75 1.43 -4.55
CA VAL A 49 -6.57 0.25 -5.40
C VAL A 49 -5.26 -0.49 -5.11
N ALA A 50 -4.18 0.25 -4.86
CA ALA A 50 -2.88 -0.35 -4.56
C ALA A 50 -2.86 -1.11 -3.21
N ASN A 51 -3.68 -0.69 -2.23
CA ASN A 51 -3.76 -1.34 -0.93
C ASN A 51 -4.77 -2.51 -0.88
N LEU A 52 -5.62 -2.68 -1.90
CA LEU A 52 -6.60 -3.77 -1.97
C LEU A 52 -5.93 -5.17 -2.05
N PRO A 53 -5.00 -5.43 -2.98
CA PRO A 53 -4.32 -6.73 -3.06
C PRO A 53 -3.58 -7.16 -1.77
N PRO A 54 -2.77 -6.30 -1.11
CA PRO A 54 -2.13 -6.68 0.15
C PRO A 54 -3.15 -6.83 1.28
N LEU A 55 -4.25 -6.08 1.30
CA LEU A 55 -5.34 -6.30 2.26
C LEU A 55 -5.97 -7.69 2.09
N ILE A 56 -6.37 -8.06 0.87
CA ILE A 56 -6.99 -9.37 0.60
C ILE A 56 -6.03 -10.51 0.95
N THR A 57 -4.77 -10.36 0.53
CA THR A 57 -3.74 -11.38 0.76
C THR A 57 -3.42 -11.53 2.25
N SER A 58 -3.29 -10.41 2.98
CA SER A 58 -3.05 -10.44 4.43
C SER A 58 -4.23 -11.04 5.18
N ILE A 59 -5.48 -10.73 4.82
CA ILE A 59 -6.67 -11.35 5.41
C ILE A 59 -6.66 -12.86 5.20
N PHE A 60 -6.38 -13.31 3.97
CA PHE A 60 -6.35 -14.73 3.65
C PHE A 60 -5.25 -15.48 4.43
N VAL A 61 -4.04 -14.93 4.49
CA VAL A 61 -2.91 -15.55 5.20
C VAL A 61 -3.16 -15.58 6.71
N VAL A 62 -3.60 -14.46 7.30
CA VAL A 62 -3.73 -14.30 8.76
C VAL A 62 -5.00 -14.98 9.30
N TYR A 63 -6.16 -14.79 8.68
CA TYR A 63 -7.43 -15.26 9.25
C TYR A 63 -7.93 -16.57 8.66
N VAL A 64 -7.68 -16.82 7.36
CA VAL A 64 -8.14 -18.06 6.71
C VAL A 64 -7.13 -19.18 6.93
N LYS A 65 -5.86 -18.93 6.58
CA LYS A 65 -4.79 -19.93 6.71
C LYS A 65 -4.16 -19.98 8.10
N LYS A 66 -4.26 -18.91 8.90
CA LYS A 66 -3.64 -18.78 10.22
C LYS A 66 -2.13 -19.07 10.20
N GLU A 67 -1.47 -18.68 9.11
CA GLU A 67 -0.02 -18.83 8.94
C GLU A 67 0.70 -17.63 9.56
N ASN A 68 1.77 -17.89 10.31
CA ASN A 68 2.67 -16.82 10.75
C ASN A 68 3.61 -16.45 9.60
N ASN A 69 3.49 -15.21 9.12
CA ASN A 69 4.28 -14.70 7.99
C ASN A 69 4.90 -13.35 8.36
N GLU A 70 6.18 -13.15 8.04
CA GLU A 70 6.89 -11.89 8.34
C GLU A 70 6.38 -10.69 7.53
N ILE A 71 5.72 -10.95 6.40
CA ILE A 71 5.21 -9.94 5.46
C ILE A 71 3.73 -9.63 5.74
N TYR A 72 2.97 -10.66 6.10
CA TYR A 72 1.52 -10.57 6.30
C TYR A 72 1.17 -10.83 7.76
N SER A 73 0.94 -9.74 8.51
CA SER A 73 0.52 -9.76 9.91
C SER A 73 -0.84 -9.10 10.10
N SER A 74 -1.41 -9.21 11.31
CA SER A 74 -2.65 -8.49 11.64
C SER A 74 -2.49 -6.97 11.49
N ASP A 75 -1.30 -6.42 11.78
CA ASP A 75 -1.03 -4.99 11.62
C ASP A 75 -1.07 -4.58 10.14
N CYS A 76 -0.61 -5.47 9.24
CA CYS A 76 -0.70 -5.26 7.81
C CYS A 76 -2.16 -5.17 7.34
N VAL A 77 -3.05 -6.01 7.88
CA VAL A 77 -4.49 -5.94 7.58
C VAL A 77 -5.05 -4.57 8.00
N TRP A 78 -4.84 -4.18 9.26
CA TRP A 78 -5.38 -2.94 9.79
C TRP A 78 -4.82 -1.71 9.08
N PHE A 79 -3.54 -1.70 8.77
CA PHE A 79 -2.90 -0.60 8.06
C PHE A 79 -3.47 -0.42 6.64
N ASN A 80 -3.53 -1.50 5.84
CA ASN A 80 -4.07 -1.41 4.49
C ASN A 80 -5.56 -1.03 4.49
N ALA A 81 -6.35 -1.58 5.42
CA ALA A 81 -7.76 -1.22 5.58
C ALA A 81 -7.93 0.27 5.95
N PHE A 82 -7.14 0.77 6.91
CA PHE A 82 -7.16 2.16 7.33
C PHE A 82 -6.81 3.12 6.18
N ILE A 83 -5.78 2.80 5.39
CA ILE A 83 -5.39 3.60 4.22
C ILE A 83 -6.52 3.65 3.18
N ILE A 84 -7.15 2.51 2.86
CA ILE A 84 -8.28 2.47 1.92
C ILE A 84 -9.42 3.35 2.41
N ILE A 85 -9.79 3.24 3.69
CA ILE A 85 -10.86 4.04 4.29
C ILE A 85 -10.51 5.54 4.20
N LEU A 86 -9.29 5.92 4.56
CA LEU A 86 -8.86 7.32 4.48
C LEU A 86 -8.97 7.87 3.06
N TYR A 87 -8.53 7.12 2.05
CA TYR A 87 -8.60 7.58 0.66
C TYR A 87 -10.03 7.60 0.11
N LEU A 88 -10.89 6.67 0.52
CA LEU A 88 -12.31 6.71 0.19
C LEU A 88 -13.00 7.93 0.83
N LEU A 89 -12.71 8.22 2.10
CA LEU A 89 -13.22 9.43 2.77
C LEU A 89 -12.71 10.69 2.06
N ALA A 90 -11.41 10.75 1.76
CA ALA A 90 -10.84 11.88 1.02
C ALA A 90 -11.50 12.05 -0.35
N TYR A 91 -11.81 10.96 -1.05
CA TYR A 91 -12.57 11.00 -2.30
C TYR A 91 -13.97 11.60 -2.07
N PHE A 92 -14.73 11.11 -1.09
CA PHE A 92 -16.09 11.59 -0.80
C PHE A 92 -16.18 13.05 -0.31
N PHE A 93 -15.16 13.57 0.37
CA PHE A 93 -15.16 14.94 0.90
C PHE A 93 -14.53 15.97 -0.05
N LEU A 94 -13.80 15.52 -1.09
CA LEU A 94 -13.15 16.39 -2.06
C LEU A 94 -13.86 16.41 -3.44
N ASP A 95 -14.83 15.52 -3.66
CA ASP A 95 -15.90 15.65 -4.67
C ASP A 95 -17.00 16.59 -4.14
#